data_AF-A0A7Y2N829-F1
#
_entry.id   AF-A0A7Y2N829-F1
#
_cell.length_a   1.000
_cell.length_b   1.000
_cell.length_c   1.000
_cell.angle_alpha   90.00
_cell.angle_beta   90.00
_cell.angle_gamma   90.00
#
_symmetry.space_group_name_H-M   'P 1'
#
loop_
_entity.id
_entity.type
_entity.pdbx_description
1 polymer ?
#
loop_
_entity_poly.entity_id
_entity_poly.type
_entity_poly.pdbx_seq_one_letter_code
_entity_poly.pdbx_strand_id
1 'polypeptide(L)'
;MANIKSQIKRNRQNEKARLRNRAVRAELKTREKAAEAAAGTDTQEDTLRLAIKRIDMAQQKGVLHKNTAARRKSRLIHRVRSTEST
;
A
#
# COMPACT_ATOMS: atom_id res chain seq x y z
N MET A 1 -28.89 -2.71 -11.29
CA MET A 1 -29.56 -3.51 -10.24
C MET A 1 -29.30 -4.99 -10.53
N ALA A 2 -28.93 -5.78 -9.53
CA ALA A 2 -28.69 -7.22 -9.72
C ALA A 2 -30.00 -7.97 -9.45
N ASN A 3 -30.55 -8.60 -10.48
CA ASN A 3 -31.88 -9.22 -10.39
C ASN A 3 -31.78 -10.72 -10.02
N ILE A 4 -30.62 -11.34 -10.22
CA ILE A 4 -30.38 -12.75 -9.89
C ILE A 4 -29.80 -12.86 -8.46
N LYS A 5 -30.31 -13.80 -7.65
CA LYS A 5 -29.88 -14.02 -6.25
C LYS A 5 -28.35 -14.17 -6.11
N SER A 6 -27.71 -14.86 -7.05
CA SER A 6 -26.25 -15.05 -7.09
C SER A 6 -25.51 -13.72 -7.31
N GLN A 7 -26.03 -12.85 -8.18
CA GLN A 7 -25.45 -11.52 -8.45
C GLN A 7 -25.58 -10.61 -7.23
N ILE A 8 -26.73 -10.62 -6.53
CA ILE A 8 -26.91 -9.85 -5.28
C ILE A 8 -25.90 -10.31 -4.22
N LYS A 9 -25.65 -11.63 -4.11
CA LYS A 9 -24.60 -12.16 -3.22
C LYS A 9 -23.21 -11.67 -3.62
N ARG A 10 -22.86 -11.71 -4.91
CA ARG A 10 -21.56 -11.22 -5.41
C ARG A 10 -21.38 -9.72 -5.14
N ASN A 11 -22.41 -8.90 -5.36
CA ASN A 11 -22.34 -7.46 -5.07
C ASN A 11 -22.04 -7.19 -3.59
N ARG A 12 -22.71 -7.89 -2.67
CA ARG A 12 -22.44 -7.77 -1.23
C ARG A 12 -21.01 -8.18 -0.85
N GLN A 13 -20.50 -9.26 -1.45
CA GLN A 13 -19.12 -9.72 -1.21
C GLN A 13 -18.08 -8.74 -1.76
N ASN A 14 -18.31 -8.24 -2.98
CA ASN A 14 -17.45 -7.29 -3.65
C ASN A 14 -17.36 -5.98 -2.87
N GLU A 15 -18.48 -5.50 -2.32
CA GLU A 15 -18.50 -4.28 -1.51
C GLU A 15 -17.63 -4.41 -0.26
N LYS A 16 -17.76 -5.53 0.46
CA LYS A 16 -16.93 -5.83 1.64
C LYS A 16 -15.44 -5.92 1.28
N ALA A 17 -15.10 -6.51 0.14
CA ALA A 17 -13.72 -6.57 -0.34
C ALA A 17 -13.20 -5.18 -0.76
N ARG A 18 -14.04 -4.38 -1.43
CA ARG A 18 -13.73 -3.03 -1.87
C ARG A 18 -13.37 -2.12 -0.71
N LEU A 19 -14.18 -2.11 0.35
CA LEU A 19 -13.94 -1.27 1.53
C LEU A 19 -12.62 -1.63 2.24
N ARG A 20 -12.35 -2.93 2.44
CA ARG A 20 -11.08 -3.40 3.02
C ARG A 20 -9.88 -3.01 2.16
N ASN A 21 -9.96 -3.23 0.85
CA ASN A 21 -8.86 -2.90 -0.07
C ASN A 21 -8.64 -1.39 -0.18
N ARG A 22 -9.70 -0.59 -0.10
CA ARG A 22 -9.61 0.88 -0.08
C ARG A 22 -8.85 1.36 1.17
N ALA A 23 -9.19 0.84 2.34
CA ALA A 23 -8.51 1.19 3.59
C ALA A 23 -7.01 0.85 3.55
N VAL A 24 -6.65 -0.36 3.10
CA VAL A 24 -5.25 -0.78 2.96
C VAL A 24 -4.50 0.12 1.97
N ARG A 25 -5.10 0.44 0.82
CA ARG A 25 -4.45 1.30 -0.18
C ARG A 25 -4.24 2.74 0.34
N ALA A 26 -5.17 3.25 1.14
CA ALA A 26 -5.03 4.56 1.78
C ALA A 26 -3.90 4.55 2.82
N GLU A 27 -3.87 3.53 3.70
CA GLU A 27 -2.80 3.35 4.69
C GLU A 27 -1.43 3.30 4.03
N LEU A 28 -1.27 2.51 2.95
CA LEU A 28 -0.02 2.43 2.21
C LEU A 28 0.45 3.79 1.69
N LYS A 29 -0.46 4.57 1.09
CA LYS A 29 -0.13 5.91 0.58
C LYS A 29 0.34 6.84 1.70
N THR A 30 -0.30 6.76 2.87
CA THR A 30 0.10 7.55 4.04
C THR A 30 1.48 7.15 4.55
N ARG A 31 1.78 5.85 4.62
CA ARG A 31 3.09 5.35 5.08
C ARG A 31 4.21 5.62 4.10
N GLU A 32 3.95 5.50 2.79
CA GLU A 32 4.89 5.89 1.73
C GLU A 32 5.26 7.37 1.88
N LYS A 33 4.27 8.26 2.05
CA LYS A 33 4.52 9.70 2.29
C LYS A 33 5.29 9.98 3.58
N ALA A 34 4.97 9.27 4.66
CA ALA A 34 5.66 9.45 5.95
C ALA A 34 7.13 9.06 5.85
N ALA A 35 7.45 7.96 5.16
CA ALA A 35 8.84 7.54 4.94
C ALA A 35 9.62 8.54 4.06
N GLU A 36 8.97 9.15 3.06
CA GLU A 36 9.58 10.23 2.27
C GLU A 36 9.84 11.47 3.10
N ALA A 37 8.90 11.87 3.96
CA ALA A 37 9.05 13.04 4.82
C ALA A 37 10.09 12.87 5.93
N ALA A 38 10.32 11.64 6.37
CA ALA A 38 11.31 11.30 7.39
C ALA A 38 12.74 11.15 6.83
N ALA A 39 12.94 11.29 5.51
CA ALA A 39 14.27 11.22 4.91
C ALA A 39 15.21 12.31 5.49
N GLY A 40 16.44 11.92 5.82
CA GLY A 40 17.44 12.78 6.47
C GLY A 40 17.23 12.99 7.97
N THR A 41 16.26 12.31 8.60
CA THR A 41 16.00 12.38 10.05
C THR A 41 16.34 11.06 10.74
N ASP A 42 16.50 11.09 12.07
CA ASP A 42 16.77 9.89 12.88
C ASP A 42 15.68 8.81 12.76
N THR A 43 14.47 9.18 12.32
CA THR A 43 13.32 8.27 12.18
C THR A 43 13.20 7.63 10.78
N GLN A 44 14.11 7.96 9.86
CA GLN A 44 14.08 7.49 8.48
C GLN A 44 14.04 5.96 8.39
N GLU A 45 14.93 5.28 9.11
CA GLU A 45 15.05 3.82 8.97
C GLU A 45 13.77 3.11 9.41
N ASP A 46 13.18 3.54 10.53
CA ASP A 46 12.01 2.89 11.10
C ASP A 46 10.76 3.15 10.27
N THR A 47 10.57 4.37 9.78
CA THR A 47 9.46 4.72 8.89
C THR A 47 9.56 3.99 7.56
N LEU A 48 10.77 3.88 6.98
CA LEU A 48 11.02 3.13 5.76
C LEU A 48 10.79 1.63 5.93
N ARG A 49 11.32 1.02 7.00
CA ARG A 49 11.09 -0.40 7.35
C ARG A 49 9.61 -0.69 7.50
N LEU A 50 8.87 0.18 8.19
CA LEU A 50 7.44 0.03 8.41
C LEU A 50 6.65 0.12 7.10
N ALA A 51 6.99 1.06 6.22
CA ALA A 51 6.36 1.22 4.90
C ALA A 51 6.60 -0.03 4.02
N ILE A 52 7.84 -0.51 3.96
CA ILE A 52 8.21 -1.72 3.19
C ILE A 52 7.44 -2.94 3.71
N LYS A 53 7.44 -3.16 5.04
CA LYS A 53 6.69 -4.27 5.67
C LYS A 53 5.21 -4.23 5.29
N ARG A 54 4.59 -3.05 5.29
CA ARG A 54 3.17 -2.89 4.95
C ARG A 54 2.90 -3.18 3.47
N ILE A 55 3.78 -2.76 2.57
CA ILE A 55 3.69 -3.09 1.14
C ILE A 55 3.74 -4.61 0.92
N ASP A 56 4.67 -5.30 1.58
CA ASP A 56 4.82 -6.74 1.44
C ASP A 56 3.63 -7.50 2.04
N MET A 57 3.11 -7.07 3.19
CA MET A 57 1.86 -7.63 3.73
C MET A 57 0.66 -7.43 2.80
N ALA A 58 0.57 -6.29 2.11
CA ALA A 58 -0.49 -6.04 1.13
C ALA A 58 -0.37 -6.93 -0.12
N GLN A 59 0.86 -7.29 -0.51
CA GLN A 59 1.11 -8.28 -1.55
C GLN A 59 0.69 -9.68 -1.11
N GLN A 60 1.08 -10.11 0.09
CA GLN A 60 0.71 -11.42 0.62
C GLN A 60 -0.81 -11.58 0.76
N LYS A 61 -1.52 -10.51 1.14
CA LYS A 61 -2.99 -10.49 1.24
C LYS A 61 -3.70 -10.33 -0.12
N GLY A 62 -2.96 -10.29 -1.24
CA GLY A 62 -3.53 -10.17 -2.58
C GLY A 62 -4.15 -8.80 -2.90
N VAL A 63 -3.91 -7.78 -2.08
CA VAL A 63 -4.39 -6.41 -2.32
C VAL A 63 -3.58 -5.73 -3.44
N LEU A 64 -2.30 -6.10 -3.55
CA LEU A 64 -1.38 -5.68 -4.60
C LEU A 64 -0.82 -6.89 -5.34
N HIS A 65 -0.68 -6.76 -6.66
CA HIS A 65 0.09 -7.71 -7.45
C HIS A 65 1.59 -7.63 -7.11
N LYS A 66 2.31 -8.75 -7.21
CA LYS A 66 3.76 -8.83 -6.92
C LYS A 66 4.59 -7.73 -7.60
N ASN A 67 4.31 -7.47 -8.89
CA ASN A 67 5.04 -6.44 -9.65
C ASN A 67 4.70 -5.03 -9.18
N THR A 68 3.48 -4.79 -8.70
CA THR A 68 3.09 -3.48 -8.15
C THR A 68 3.74 -3.23 -6.81
N ALA A 69 3.85 -4.25 -5.95
CA ALA A 69 4.59 -4.16 -4.70
C ALA A 69 6.08 -3.91 -4.95
N ALA A 70 6.71 -4.69 -5.83
CA ALA A 70 8.12 -4.50 -6.20
C ALA A 70 8.41 -3.09 -6.75
N ARG A 71 7.57 -2.61 -7.68
CA ARG A 71 7.69 -1.25 -8.24
C ARG A 71 7.55 -0.16 -7.17
N ARG A 72 6.61 -0.32 -6.22
CA ARG A 72 6.42 0.63 -5.12
C ARG A 72 7.63 0.68 -4.19
N LYS A 73 8.17 -0.49 -3.80
CA LYS A 73 9.38 -0.57 -2.97
C LYS A 73 10.57 0.11 -3.65
N SER A 74 10.83 -0.23 -4.92
CA SER A 74 11.91 0.38 -5.70
C SER A 74 11.79 1.90 -5.78
N ARG A 75 10.60 2.42 -6.10
CA ARG A 75 10.36 3.88 -6.18
C ARG A 75 10.45 4.59 -4.84
N LEU A 76 10.06 3.94 -3.74
CA LEU A 76 10.16 4.53 -2.41
C LEU A 76 11.64 4.68 -2.01
N ILE A 77 12.42 3.60 -2.16
CA ILE A 77 13.86 3.61 -1.84
C ILE A 77 14.61 4.64 -2.69
N HIS A 78 14.30 4.72 -3.98
CA HIS A 78 14.94 5.68 -4.86
C HIS A 78 14.66 7.14 -4.43
N ARG A 79 13.42 7.45 -4.05
CA ARG A 79 13.05 8.80 -3.60
C ARG A 79 13.72 9.18 -2.28
N VAL A 80 13.71 8.28 -1.29
CA VAL A 80 14.37 8.51 0.00
C VAL A 80 15.88 8.75 -0.17
N ARG A 81 16.54 7.96 -1.03
CA ARG A 81 17.97 8.18 -1.34
C ARG A 81 18.21 9.51 -2.06
N SER A 82 17.36 9.91 -3.01
CA SER A 82 17.53 11.19 -3.72
C SER A 82 17.37 12.40 -2.79
N THR A 83 16.49 12.29 -1.80
CA THR A 83 16.30 13.34 -0.78
C THR A 83 17.45 13.42 0.21
N GLU A 84 18.15 12.30 0.48
CA GLU A 84 19.37 12.31 1.31
C GLU A 84 20.57 12.97 0.61
N SER A 85 20.63 12.89 -0.73
CA SER A 85 21.76 13.39 -1.53
C SER A 85 21.70 14.88 -1.89
N THR A 86 20.67 15.61 -1.45
CA THR A 86 20.49 17.05 -1.70
C THR A 86 20.59 17.80 -0.38
#